data_AF-A0A9W3AFD7-F1
#
_entry.id   AF-A0A9W3AFD7-F1
#
_cell.length_a   1.000
_cell.length_b   1.000
_cell.length_c   1.000
_cell.angle_alpha   90.00
_cell.angle_beta   90.00
_cell.angle_gamma   90.00
#
_symmetry.space_group_name_H-M   'P 1'
#
loop_
_entity.id
_entity.type
_entity.pdbx_description
1 polymer ?
#
loop_
_entity_poly.entity_id
_entity_poly.type
_entity_poly.pdbx_seq_one_letter_code
_entity_poly.pdbx_strand_id
1 'polypeptide(L)'
;MVGSVVIFLVLSLIQICYGSQCQRRVCYYTNWSQYRSGVGKFLPEDIDPFLCTHLIFAFAKVKNSKIEAVEWNDEDTDVTKGLYSRLNKLKEANPELKTLLAVGGASAGSTPFTEMVATAETRRSFVETSIVYLRQRNFDGLDLDWEYPGNSGLPEDKHRFTLLVQELAAAFENESRTSGRPRLILSAAVASGKENIDAGYEVREIAESLDMINLMSYDFHGSWESVTGHNSPLYSRTGETGPAINYNTDFAAKYWVELGTPKAKLNIGLATYGRTFILSDERRNSVGDPASGPGAAGAFTSELGFLAFYEICPLISAGAVVRNISDQQVPYLTFNLLWAGYDDVASLRNKVQFIKRNGYGGTMIWSLDSDDIRGTSCGAGTFPLTRAVAEECDVSDDTTTFKPQDITETTPSAEPTSATTAEPTDAPTAEPTDAPTAEPTNAPTAEPTNAPTAEPTNAPTAEPTNAPTAAPTNAPTDAPTNAPTDAPTNAPTDAPTNAPTDAPTNAPTDAPTNAPTDAPTNAPTDAPTNAPSDAPTNAPTAAPTNAPTAAPVTTERPTSSAKINSDSMCSDLGLSDGNYADPNSCSTFISCSGLVTYIMPCPAGLVYNVKYDYCDWSYNVPECSV
;
A
#
# COMPACT_ATOMS: atom_id res chain seq x y z
N MET A 1 18.25 15.71 -62.35
CA MET A 1 18.40 15.79 -60.88
C MET A 1 17.33 14.91 -60.25
N VAL A 2 17.63 13.64 -59.94
CA VAL A 2 16.62 12.69 -59.37
C VAL A 2 17.23 11.80 -58.28
N GLY A 3 18.50 11.40 -58.39
CA GLY A 3 19.15 10.48 -57.43
C GLY A 3 19.46 11.03 -56.03
N SER A 4 19.28 12.32 -55.77
CA SER A 4 19.71 12.94 -54.49
C SER A 4 18.58 13.11 -53.45
N VAL A 5 17.32 12.94 -53.85
CA VAL A 5 16.16 13.15 -52.95
C VAL A 5 15.78 11.86 -52.19
N VAL A 6 16.04 10.69 -52.77
CA VAL A 6 15.66 9.40 -52.17
C VAL A 6 16.51 9.04 -50.94
N ILE A 7 17.79 9.45 -50.92
CA ILE A 7 18.72 9.10 -49.83
C ILE A 7 18.31 9.75 -48.49
N PHE A 8 17.77 10.98 -48.51
CA PHE A 8 17.29 11.66 -47.31
C PHE A 8 15.96 11.13 -46.76
N LEU A 9 15.20 10.36 -47.53
CA LEU A 9 13.93 9.76 -47.08
C LEU A 9 14.09 8.35 -46.49
N VAL A 10 15.24 7.70 -46.66
CA VAL A 10 15.51 6.36 -46.12
C VAL A 10 16.33 6.41 -44.82
N LEU A 11 17.07 7.49 -44.58
CA LEU A 11 17.86 7.68 -43.34
C LEU A 11 17.04 8.13 -42.11
N SER A 12 15.76 8.49 -42.28
CA SER A 12 14.89 8.93 -41.17
C SER A 12 13.94 7.84 -40.65
N LEU A 13 14.14 6.57 -41.02
CA LEU A 13 13.30 5.42 -40.62
C LEU A 13 14.06 4.30 -39.90
N ILE A 14 15.31 4.55 -39.49
CA ILE A 14 16.03 3.74 -38.49
C ILE A 14 16.55 4.62 -37.35
N GLN A 15 15.73 5.61 -36.94
CA GLN A 15 15.72 5.97 -35.53
C GLN A 15 15.00 4.81 -34.83
N ILE A 16 15.76 3.82 -34.34
CA ILE A 16 15.19 2.83 -33.42
C ILE A 16 14.65 3.64 -32.24
N CYS A 17 13.36 3.52 -31.96
CA CYS A 17 12.78 4.05 -30.74
C CYS A 17 13.25 3.20 -29.55
N TYR A 18 14.52 3.40 -29.17
CA TYR A 18 14.94 3.35 -27.77
C TYR A 18 14.19 4.47 -27.05
N GLY A 19 12.88 4.28 -26.86
CA GLY A 19 12.10 5.10 -25.95
C GLY A 19 12.78 4.98 -24.60
N SER A 20 13.08 6.12 -23.97
CA SER A 20 13.88 6.15 -22.73
C SER A 20 13.36 5.10 -21.76
N GLN A 21 14.26 4.28 -21.22
CA GLN A 21 13.88 3.17 -20.35
C GLN A 21 13.94 3.66 -18.89
N CYS A 22 13.02 3.21 -18.03
CA CYS A 22 12.72 3.89 -16.76
C CYS A 22 12.34 5.38 -16.94
N GLN A 23 11.23 5.66 -17.63
CA GLN A 23 10.75 7.04 -17.86
C GLN A 23 10.18 7.69 -16.60
N ARG A 24 9.67 6.87 -15.68
CA ARG A 24 9.03 7.33 -14.46
C ARG A 24 9.77 6.81 -13.25
N ARG A 25 10.00 7.72 -12.32
CA ARG A 25 10.34 7.46 -10.92
C ARG A 25 9.14 7.89 -10.10
N VAL A 26 8.35 6.92 -9.66
CA VAL A 26 7.13 7.12 -8.88
C VAL A 26 7.46 6.83 -7.42
N CYS A 27 7.19 7.75 -6.51
CA CYS A 27 7.64 7.64 -5.13
C CYS A 27 6.49 7.96 -4.17
N TYR A 28 6.27 7.08 -3.19
CA TYR A 28 5.21 7.28 -2.20
C TYR A 28 5.73 8.10 -1.00
N TYR A 29 4.97 9.14 -0.65
CA TYR A 29 5.07 9.89 0.60
C TYR A 29 3.93 9.44 1.51
N THR A 30 4.24 8.98 2.74
CA THR A 30 3.24 8.53 3.70
C THR A 30 2.92 9.62 4.73
N ASN A 31 1.66 9.96 4.97
CA ASN A 31 1.27 11.04 5.87
C ASN A 31 1.46 10.69 7.37
N TRP A 32 1.48 9.41 7.74
CA TRP A 32 1.80 8.97 9.10
C TRP A 32 3.30 9.09 9.45
N SER A 33 4.20 9.20 8.46
CA SER A 33 5.64 9.43 8.70
C SER A 33 5.94 10.73 9.46
N GLN A 34 4.98 11.66 9.50
CA GLN A 34 5.02 12.85 10.34
C GLN A 34 5.11 12.53 11.84
N TYR A 35 4.62 11.36 12.28
CA TYR A 35 4.52 11.00 13.70
C TYR A 35 5.76 10.26 14.24
N ARG A 36 6.63 9.77 13.36
CA ARG A 36 7.90 9.17 13.76
C ARG A 36 8.78 10.19 14.50
N SER A 37 9.68 9.68 15.34
CA SER A 37 10.60 10.47 16.15
C SER A 37 11.98 10.61 15.48
N GLY A 38 12.84 11.48 16.02
CA GLY A 38 14.26 11.54 15.67
C GLY A 38 14.54 11.62 14.16
N VAL A 39 15.41 10.73 13.67
CA VAL A 39 15.81 10.67 12.25
C VAL A 39 14.70 10.19 11.33
N GLY A 40 13.77 9.36 11.82
CA GLY A 40 12.68 8.78 11.03
C GLY A 40 11.49 9.72 10.81
N LYS A 41 11.44 10.87 11.50
CA LYS A 41 10.41 11.90 11.27
C LYS A 41 10.54 12.45 9.85
N PHE A 42 9.44 12.46 9.09
CA PHE A 42 9.44 12.95 7.71
C PHE A 42 8.28 13.89 7.43
N LEU A 43 8.54 14.94 6.65
CA LEU A 43 7.58 15.96 6.23
C LEU A 43 7.77 16.28 4.74
N PRO A 44 6.78 16.87 4.04
CA PRO A 44 6.90 17.14 2.60
C PRO A 44 8.08 18.06 2.24
N GLU A 45 8.51 18.94 3.15
CA GLU A 45 9.67 19.82 2.97
C GLU A 45 11.04 19.08 3.03
N ASP A 46 11.06 17.83 3.48
CA ASP A 46 12.27 16.98 3.47
C ASP A 46 12.50 16.30 2.11
N ILE A 47 11.53 16.37 1.19
CA ILE A 47 11.59 15.73 -0.14
C ILE A 47 12.44 16.56 -1.10
N ASP A 48 13.44 15.93 -1.72
CA ASP A 48 14.16 16.49 -2.88
C ASP A 48 13.23 16.46 -4.12
N PRO A 49 12.79 17.63 -4.65
CA PRO A 49 11.75 17.69 -5.67
C PRO A 49 12.20 17.25 -7.07
N PHE A 50 13.49 16.95 -7.27
CA PHE A 50 14.06 16.46 -8.53
C PHE A 50 14.33 14.95 -8.53
N LEU A 51 14.29 14.32 -7.36
CA LEU A 51 14.56 12.89 -7.16
C LEU A 51 13.55 12.00 -7.89
N CYS A 52 12.27 12.39 -7.82
CA CYS A 52 11.14 11.65 -8.34
C CYS A 52 10.42 12.44 -9.45
N THR A 53 9.88 11.73 -10.44
CA THR A 53 9.05 12.33 -11.51
C THR A 53 7.60 12.50 -11.06
N HIS A 54 7.13 11.60 -10.20
CA HIS A 54 5.78 11.56 -9.66
C HIS A 54 5.90 11.31 -8.14
N LEU A 55 5.26 12.14 -7.33
CA LEU A 55 5.01 11.86 -5.91
C LEU A 55 3.56 11.37 -5.77
N ILE A 56 3.36 10.31 -5.01
CA ILE A 56 2.03 9.81 -4.65
C ILE A 56 1.84 9.96 -3.15
N PHE A 57 0.77 10.66 -2.76
CA PHE A 57 0.43 10.92 -1.37
C PHE A 57 -0.39 9.75 -0.81
N ALA A 58 0.22 8.95 0.07
CA ALA A 58 -0.44 7.89 0.84
C ALA A 58 -0.87 8.44 2.22
N PHE A 59 -2.15 8.46 2.59
CA PHE A 59 -3.34 8.11 1.81
C PHE A 59 -4.50 9.06 2.12
N ALA A 60 -5.44 9.16 1.20
CA ALA A 60 -6.83 9.47 1.52
C ALA A 60 -7.67 8.17 1.60
N LYS A 61 -8.88 8.24 2.14
CA LYS A 61 -9.77 7.09 2.34
C LYS A 61 -11.08 7.21 1.56
N VAL A 62 -11.64 6.07 1.15
CA VAL A 62 -13.02 6.00 0.65
C VAL A 62 -13.98 6.06 1.83
N LYS A 63 -15.01 6.92 1.76
CA LYS A 63 -16.09 6.99 2.75
C LYS A 63 -17.36 7.51 2.10
N ASN A 64 -18.50 6.83 2.29
CA ASN A 64 -19.79 7.20 1.69
C ASN A 64 -19.70 7.41 0.15
N SER A 65 -18.91 6.58 -0.55
CA SER A 65 -18.62 6.72 -1.99
C SER A 65 -18.02 8.07 -2.40
N LYS A 66 -17.06 8.59 -1.60
CA LYS A 66 -16.29 9.83 -1.83
C LYS A 66 -14.88 9.69 -1.25
N ILE A 67 -13.97 10.58 -1.65
CA ILE A 67 -12.65 10.75 -1.01
C ILE A 67 -12.81 11.60 0.26
N GLU A 68 -12.20 11.18 1.37
CA GLU A 68 -12.00 11.97 2.60
C GLU A 68 -10.51 11.88 3.00
N ALA A 69 -9.95 12.93 3.61
CA ALA A 69 -8.61 12.89 4.20
C ALA A 69 -8.49 11.80 5.27
N VAL A 70 -7.29 11.26 5.50
CA VAL A 70 -7.04 10.32 6.61
C VAL A 70 -6.70 11.11 7.87
N GLU A 71 -5.70 11.99 7.78
CA GLU A 71 -5.18 12.76 8.90
C GLU A 71 -5.88 14.11 9.06
N TRP A 72 -5.99 14.55 10.32
CA TRP A 72 -6.57 15.82 10.72
C TRP A 72 -5.85 17.06 10.12
N ASN A 73 -4.63 16.87 9.60
CA ASN A 73 -3.79 17.91 9.01
C ASN A 73 -3.32 17.63 7.57
N ASP A 74 -3.95 16.68 6.86
CA ASP A 74 -3.81 16.58 5.40
C ASP A 74 -4.32 17.87 4.71
N GLU A 75 -5.47 18.36 5.19
CA GLU A 75 -6.20 19.52 4.70
C GLU A 75 -5.65 20.87 5.21
N ASP A 76 -5.87 21.94 4.45
CA ASP A 76 -5.64 23.31 4.90
C ASP A 76 -6.66 23.74 5.97
N THR A 77 -6.22 24.61 6.88
CA THR A 77 -7.09 25.44 7.72
C THR A 77 -6.94 26.92 7.35
N ASP A 78 -7.77 27.80 7.94
CA ASP A 78 -7.63 29.25 7.79
C ASP A 78 -6.27 29.81 8.25
N VAL A 79 -5.53 29.05 9.06
CA VAL A 79 -4.27 29.49 9.71
C VAL A 79 -3.05 28.61 9.40
N THR A 80 -3.22 27.38 8.94
CA THR A 80 -2.13 26.43 8.67
C THR A 80 -2.29 25.71 7.33
N LYS A 81 -1.19 25.51 6.61
CA LYS A 81 -1.19 24.67 5.41
C LYS A 81 -1.06 23.19 5.75
N GLY A 82 -1.95 22.38 5.19
CA GLY A 82 -1.98 20.93 5.37
C GLY A 82 -0.91 20.21 4.56
N LEU A 83 -0.73 18.91 4.82
CA LEU A 83 0.26 18.09 4.14
C LEU A 83 0.02 18.01 2.62
N TYR A 84 -1.23 18.03 2.14
CA TYR A 84 -1.55 18.10 0.71
C TYR A 84 -0.95 19.35 0.06
N SER A 85 -1.21 20.52 0.64
CA SER A 85 -0.70 21.81 0.13
C SER A 85 0.82 21.89 0.21
N ARG A 86 1.42 21.34 1.27
CA ARG A 86 2.88 21.32 1.48
C ARG A 86 3.59 20.41 0.46
N LEU A 87 3.04 19.24 0.16
CA LEU A 87 3.53 18.37 -0.92
C LEU A 87 3.33 19.02 -2.30
N ASN A 88 2.13 19.56 -2.57
CA ASN A 88 1.83 20.19 -3.86
C ASN A 88 2.63 21.48 -4.10
N LYS A 89 3.19 22.09 -3.06
CA LYS A 89 4.15 23.21 -3.16
C LYS A 89 5.50 22.80 -3.77
N LEU A 90 5.91 21.54 -3.70
CA LEU A 90 7.17 21.07 -4.31
C LEU A 90 7.22 21.33 -5.83
N LYS A 91 6.06 21.45 -6.47
CA LYS A 91 5.91 21.84 -7.89
C LYS A 91 6.31 23.30 -8.18
N GLU A 92 6.49 24.16 -7.16
CA GLU A 92 7.10 25.49 -7.31
C GLU A 92 8.62 25.40 -7.57
N ALA A 93 9.29 24.38 -7.02
CA ALA A 93 10.71 24.12 -7.23
C ALA A 93 10.96 23.29 -8.50
N ASN A 94 10.12 22.29 -8.77
CA ASN A 94 10.15 21.48 -9.99
C ASN A 94 8.78 21.50 -10.70
N PRO A 95 8.55 22.38 -11.69
CA PRO A 95 7.28 22.41 -12.45
C PRO A 95 6.98 21.15 -13.28
N GLU A 96 7.98 20.32 -13.58
CA GLU A 96 7.79 19.05 -14.28
C GLU A 96 7.29 17.93 -13.36
N LEU A 97 7.50 18.06 -12.05
CA LEU A 97 6.98 17.14 -11.02
C LEU A 97 5.46 16.98 -11.11
N LYS A 98 4.98 15.74 -10.96
CA LYS A 98 3.56 15.43 -10.89
C LYS A 98 3.20 14.91 -9.49
N THR A 99 2.04 15.28 -8.99
CA THR A 99 1.54 14.84 -7.68
C THR A 99 0.19 14.14 -7.82
N LEU A 100 0.10 12.91 -7.31
CA LEU A 100 -1.14 12.15 -7.24
C LEU A 100 -1.54 11.95 -5.78
N LEU A 101 -2.84 11.80 -5.54
CA LEU A 101 -3.36 11.34 -4.26
C LEU A 101 -3.68 9.85 -4.39
N ALA A 102 -3.09 9.01 -3.54
CA ALA A 102 -3.53 7.62 -3.41
C ALA A 102 -4.74 7.53 -2.49
N VAL A 103 -5.67 6.67 -2.85
CA VAL A 103 -6.83 6.31 -2.04
C VAL A 103 -6.76 4.82 -1.73
N GLY A 104 -6.76 4.46 -0.45
CA GLY A 104 -6.76 3.06 0.01
C GLY A 104 -5.55 2.66 0.86
N GLY A 105 -4.81 1.65 0.41
CA GLY A 105 -3.76 0.95 1.14
C GLY A 105 -4.31 -0.09 2.12
N ALA A 106 -3.48 -1.07 2.51
CA ALA A 106 -3.85 -2.21 3.37
C ALA A 106 -4.68 -1.83 4.62
N SER A 107 -4.35 -0.72 5.29
CA SER A 107 -5.05 -0.25 6.49
C SER A 107 -6.50 0.20 6.25
N ALA A 108 -6.90 0.49 5.02
CA ALA A 108 -8.29 0.82 4.67
C ALA A 108 -9.18 -0.43 4.49
N GLY A 109 -8.58 -1.56 4.12
CA GLY A 109 -9.28 -2.81 3.80
C GLY A 109 -10.20 -2.73 2.57
N SER A 110 -10.80 -3.86 2.19
CA SER A 110 -11.65 -3.92 0.99
C SER A 110 -13.06 -3.33 1.15
N THR A 111 -13.65 -3.36 2.35
CA THR A 111 -15.08 -3.01 2.53
C THR A 111 -15.47 -1.61 1.99
N PRO A 112 -14.71 -0.52 2.25
CA PRO A 112 -15.06 0.80 1.73
C PRO A 112 -15.02 0.88 0.19
N PHE A 113 -14.19 0.06 -0.46
CA PHE A 113 -14.17 -0.06 -1.91
C PHE A 113 -15.33 -0.90 -2.43
N THR A 114 -15.55 -2.10 -1.87
CA THR A 114 -16.69 -2.97 -2.19
C THR A 114 -18.02 -2.20 -2.16
N GLU A 115 -18.27 -1.41 -1.11
CA GLU A 115 -19.47 -0.56 -0.98
C GLU A 115 -19.55 0.52 -2.07
N MET A 116 -18.42 1.16 -2.39
CA MET A 116 -18.35 2.23 -3.39
C MET A 116 -18.47 1.73 -4.83
N VAL A 117 -18.00 0.51 -5.13
CA VAL A 117 -18.09 -0.06 -6.48
C VAL A 117 -19.37 -0.84 -6.75
N ALA A 118 -20.19 -1.08 -5.71
CA ALA A 118 -21.37 -1.95 -5.73
C ALA A 118 -22.42 -1.59 -6.79
N THR A 119 -22.65 -0.30 -7.06
CA THR A 119 -23.66 0.19 -8.03
C THR A 119 -23.10 1.27 -8.96
N ALA A 120 -23.83 1.61 -10.02
CA ALA A 120 -23.43 2.68 -10.93
C ALA A 120 -23.57 4.09 -10.29
N GLU A 121 -24.43 4.23 -9.29
CA GLU A 121 -24.70 5.48 -8.56
C GLU A 121 -23.60 5.77 -7.54
N THR A 122 -23.14 4.72 -6.85
CA THR A 122 -22.05 4.78 -5.87
C THR A 122 -20.72 5.09 -6.57
N ARG A 123 -20.39 4.37 -7.66
CA ARG A 123 -19.23 4.73 -8.49
C ARG A 123 -19.32 6.13 -9.08
N ARG A 124 -20.47 6.53 -9.64
CA ARG A 124 -20.66 7.90 -10.18
C ARG A 124 -20.42 8.97 -9.11
N SER A 125 -20.93 8.78 -7.88
CA SER A 125 -20.64 9.67 -6.75
C SER A 125 -19.13 9.78 -6.51
N PHE A 126 -18.41 8.66 -6.49
CA PHE A 126 -16.97 8.65 -6.26
C PHE A 126 -16.21 9.34 -7.41
N VAL A 127 -16.53 9.00 -8.65
CA VAL A 127 -15.93 9.58 -9.88
C VAL A 127 -16.10 11.10 -9.92
N GLU A 128 -17.33 11.59 -9.79
CA GLU A 128 -17.65 13.03 -9.88
C GLU A 128 -17.03 13.82 -8.72
N THR A 129 -17.06 13.28 -7.49
CA THR A 129 -16.49 13.98 -6.33
C THR A 129 -14.96 13.92 -6.28
N SER A 130 -14.33 12.86 -6.80
CA SER A 130 -12.86 12.74 -6.88
C SER A 130 -12.27 13.86 -7.73
N ILE A 131 -12.86 14.14 -8.90
CA ILE A 131 -12.45 15.25 -9.78
C ILE A 131 -12.42 16.57 -8.99
N VAL A 132 -13.51 16.89 -8.28
CA VAL A 132 -13.60 18.13 -7.49
C VAL A 132 -12.56 18.15 -6.38
N TYR A 133 -12.41 17.05 -5.63
CA TYR A 133 -11.51 16.94 -4.48
C TYR A 133 -10.04 17.17 -4.89
N LEU A 134 -9.60 16.51 -5.96
CA LEU A 134 -8.24 16.59 -6.51
C LEU A 134 -7.93 17.98 -7.08
N ARG A 135 -8.86 18.53 -7.89
CA ARG A 135 -8.68 19.83 -8.55
C ARG A 135 -8.67 21.01 -7.57
N GLN A 136 -9.37 20.89 -6.43
CA GLN A 136 -9.30 21.87 -5.33
C GLN A 136 -7.96 21.85 -4.60
N ARG A 137 -7.35 20.67 -4.44
CA ARG A 137 -6.08 20.48 -3.69
C ARG A 137 -4.82 20.63 -4.53
N ASN A 138 -4.96 20.93 -5.82
CA ASN A 138 -3.87 21.03 -6.80
C ASN A 138 -3.12 19.70 -7.05
N PHE A 139 -3.81 18.57 -6.95
CA PHE A 139 -3.30 17.29 -7.45
C PHE A 139 -3.44 17.16 -8.97
N ASP A 140 -2.47 16.49 -9.59
CA ASP A 140 -2.42 16.20 -11.02
C ASP A 140 -3.05 14.84 -11.38
N GLY A 141 -3.41 14.00 -10.40
CA GLY A 141 -4.06 12.72 -10.64
C GLY A 141 -4.48 11.95 -9.40
N LEU A 142 -5.04 10.76 -9.64
CA LEU A 142 -5.55 9.80 -8.66
C LEU A 142 -4.81 8.48 -8.80
N ASP A 143 -4.41 7.88 -7.67
CA ASP A 143 -3.91 6.52 -7.60
C ASP A 143 -4.89 5.65 -6.79
N LEU A 144 -5.29 4.51 -7.35
CA LEU A 144 -6.20 3.57 -6.69
C LEU A 144 -5.40 2.45 -6.03
N ASP A 145 -5.45 2.36 -4.71
CA ASP A 145 -4.75 1.34 -3.94
C ASP A 145 -5.74 0.47 -3.16
N TRP A 146 -6.55 -0.29 -3.91
CA TRP A 146 -7.45 -1.28 -3.31
C TRP A 146 -6.66 -2.57 -3.09
N GLU A 147 -6.45 -2.94 -1.83
CA GLU A 147 -5.77 -4.18 -1.43
C GLU A 147 -6.73 -5.25 -0.85
N TYR A 148 -7.28 -6.19 -1.62
CA TYR A 148 -7.35 -6.28 -3.09
C TYR A 148 -8.81 -6.53 -3.53
N PRO A 149 -9.20 -6.19 -4.77
CA PRO A 149 -10.52 -6.55 -5.31
C PRO A 149 -10.72 -8.07 -5.25
N GLY A 150 -11.92 -8.53 -4.89
CA GLY A 150 -12.23 -9.96 -4.73
C GLY A 150 -11.78 -10.60 -3.40
N ASN A 151 -10.74 -10.07 -2.73
CA ASN A 151 -10.28 -10.61 -1.43
C ASN A 151 -11.27 -10.35 -0.28
N SER A 152 -12.32 -9.55 -0.52
CA SER A 152 -13.55 -9.45 0.28
C SER A 152 -14.40 -10.74 0.30
N GLY A 153 -14.07 -11.74 -0.55
CA GLY A 153 -14.90 -12.92 -0.79
C GLY A 153 -15.99 -12.71 -1.84
N LEU A 154 -15.93 -11.61 -2.61
CA LEU A 154 -16.92 -11.21 -3.61
C LEU A 154 -16.28 -11.17 -5.01
N PRO A 155 -16.38 -12.25 -5.82
CA PRO A 155 -15.78 -12.30 -7.16
C PRO A 155 -16.27 -11.21 -8.13
N GLU A 156 -17.44 -10.61 -7.87
CA GLU A 156 -17.98 -9.49 -8.64
C GLU A 156 -17.11 -8.23 -8.54
N ASP A 157 -16.37 -8.07 -7.45
CA ASP A 157 -15.54 -6.88 -7.21
C ASP A 157 -14.41 -6.73 -8.25
N LYS A 158 -13.96 -7.83 -8.86
CA LYS A 158 -13.04 -7.83 -10.01
C LYS A 158 -13.59 -7.03 -11.19
N HIS A 159 -14.82 -7.32 -11.61
CA HIS A 159 -15.44 -6.61 -12.73
C HIS A 159 -15.88 -5.19 -12.33
N ARG A 160 -16.36 -5.01 -11.09
CA ARG A 160 -16.71 -3.68 -10.57
C ARG A 160 -15.51 -2.73 -10.49
N PHE A 161 -14.31 -3.23 -10.19
CA PHE A 161 -13.07 -2.46 -10.24
C PHE A 161 -12.74 -2.01 -11.68
N THR A 162 -12.91 -2.89 -12.68
CA THR A 162 -12.78 -2.52 -14.10
C THR A 162 -13.74 -1.40 -14.49
N LEU A 163 -15.01 -1.50 -14.08
CA LEU A 163 -16.01 -0.45 -14.32
C LEU A 163 -15.63 0.88 -13.66
N LEU A 164 -15.15 0.86 -12.41
CA LEU A 164 -14.64 2.05 -11.72
C LEU A 164 -13.50 2.72 -12.51
N VAL A 165 -12.50 1.94 -12.92
CA VAL A 165 -11.33 2.42 -13.65
C VAL A 165 -11.73 3.03 -15.00
N GLN A 166 -12.64 2.39 -15.74
CA GLN A 166 -13.16 2.89 -17.02
C GLN A 166 -14.00 4.18 -16.85
N GLU A 167 -14.86 4.22 -15.82
CA GLU A 167 -15.69 5.39 -15.51
C GLU A 167 -14.84 6.60 -15.08
N LEU A 168 -13.79 6.38 -14.27
CA LEU A 168 -12.80 7.41 -13.91
C LEU A 168 -12.05 7.93 -15.13
N ALA A 169 -11.49 7.05 -15.96
CA ALA A 169 -10.71 7.45 -17.15
C ALA A 169 -11.56 8.27 -18.13
N ALA A 170 -12.81 7.85 -18.39
CA ALA A 170 -13.75 8.58 -19.25
C ALA A 170 -14.15 9.94 -18.66
N ALA A 171 -14.37 10.03 -17.35
CA ALA A 171 -14.73 11.28 -16.68
C ALA A 171 -13.56 12.28 -16.62
N PHE A 172 -12.33 11.80 -16.40
CA PHE A 172 -11.13 12.64 -16.41
C PHE A 172 -10.87 13.22 -17.81
N GLU A 173 -11.00 12.41 -18.88
CA GLU A 173 -10.91 12.88 -20.26
C GLU A 173 -12.00 13.91 -20.60
N ASN A 174 -13.22 13.72 -20.09
CA ASN A 174 -14.30 14.69 -20.27
C ASN A 174 -14.07 16.01 -19.50
N GLU A 175 -13.55 15.96 -18.26
CA GLU A 175 -13.18 17.17 -17.52
C GLU A 175 -12.03 17.92 -18.20
N SER A 176 -11.04 17.21 -18.74
CA SER A 176 -9.94 17.83 -19.49
C SER A 176 -10.47 18.62 -20.69
N ARG A 177 -11.34 18.00 -21.50
CA ARG A 177 -11.95 18.62 -22.69
C ARG A 177 -12.85 19.81 -22.36
N THR A 178 -13.57 19.76 -21.24
CA THR A 178 -14.56 20.80 -20.86
C THR A 178 -13.97 21.94 -20.05
N SER A 179 -12.92 21.69 -19.26
CA SER A 179 -12.21 22.72 -18.47
C SER A 179 -11.04 23.37 -19.21
N GLY A 180 -10.49 22.70 -20.24
CA GLY A 180 -9.24 23.10 -20.90
C GLY A 180 -7.98 22.85 -20.06
N ARG A 181 -8.10 22.15 -18.91
CA ARG A 181 -6.95 21.76 -18.07
C ARG A 181 -6.32 20.46 -18.57
N PRO A 182 -5.01 20.24 -18.34
CA PRO A 182 -4.39 18.94 -18.56
C PRO A 182 -5.13 17.85 -17.77
N ARG A 183 -5.44 16.72 -18.43
CA ARG A 183 -6.20 15.60 -17.84
C ARG A 183 -5.56 15.13 -16.53
N LEU A 184 -6.40 14.80 -15.55
CA LEU A 184 -5.96 14.09 -14.34
C LEU A 184 -5.35 12.73 -14.73
N ILE A 185 -4.16 12.44 -14.22
CA ILE A 185 -3.52 11.12 -14.35
C ILE A 185 -4.34 10.11 -13.55
N LEU A 186 -4.51 8.90 -14.08
CA LEU A 186 -5.13 7.79 -13.35
C LEU A 186 -4.16 6.61 -13.29
N SER A 187 -3.77 6.20 -12.08
CA SER A 187 -2.96 5.01 -11.84
C SER A 187 -3.61 4.09 -10.80
N ALA A 188 -3.03 2.90 -10.63
CA ALA A 188 -3.37 2.01 -9.54
C ALA A 188 -2.12 1.30 -9.02
N ALA A 189 -2.05 1.12 -7.70
CA ALA A 189 -1.19 0.13 -7.08
C ALA A 189 -1.85 -1.25 -7.20
N VAL A 190 -1.06 -2.29 -7.51
CA VAL A 190 -1.60 -3.61 -7.84
C VAL A 190 -0.77 -4.77 -7.29
N ALA A 191 -1.45 -5.86 -6.96
CA ALA A 191 -0.86 -7.06 -6.40
C ALA A 191 0.20 -7.72 -7.30
N SER A 192 1.24 -8.28 -6.67
CA SER A 192 2.28 -9.09 -7.33
C SER A 192 2.06 -10.61 -7.20
N GLY A 193 1.35 -11.06 -6.16
CA GLY A 193 1.00 -12.46 -5.95
C GLY A 193 -0.04 -12.97 -6.96
N LYS A 194 0.28 -14.08 -7.65
CA LYS A 194 -0.54 -14.63 -8.76
C LYS A 194 -2.02 -14.80 -8.42
N GLU A 195 -2.33 -15.29 -7.22
CA GLU A 195 -3.71 -15.57 -6.79
C GLU A 195 -4.55 -14.29 -6.68
N ASN A 196 -3.98 -13.22 -6.11
CA ASN A 196 -4.61 -11.89 -6.06
C ASN A 196 -4.79 -11.29 -7.47
N ILE A 197 -3.81 -11.51 -8.37
CA ILE A 197 -3.89 -11.05 -9.77
C ILE A 197 -5.06 -11.73 -10.49
N ASP A 198 -5.14 -13.06 -10.40
CA ASP A 198 -6.19 -13.86 -11.03
C ASP A 198 -7.58 -13.55 -10.45
N ALA A 199 -7.68 -13.37 -9.13
CA ALA A 199 -8.93 -13.11 -8.43
C ALA A 199 -9.44 -11.68 -8.61
N GLY A 200 -8.57 -10.66 -8.64
CA GLY A 200 -8.96 -9.26 -8.51
C GLY A 200 -9.05 -8.43 -9.79
N TYR A 201 -8.38 -8.82 -10.90
CA TYR A 201 -8.14 -7.88 -12.00
C TYR A 201 -8.52 -8.42 -13.39
N GLU A 202 -9.28 -7.64 -14.17
CA GLU A 202 -9.40 -7.79 -15.63
C GLU A 202 -8.24 -7.00 -16.27
N VAL A 203 -7.06 -7.64 -16.29
CA VAL A 203 -5.75 -6.95 -16.42
C VAL A 203 -5.62 -6.14 -17.72
N ARG A 204 -6.10 -6.65 -18.86
CA ARG A 204 -6.02 -5.91 -20.13
C ARG A 204 -6.94 -4.69 -20.10
N GLU A 205 -8.14 -4.90 -19.59
CA GLU A 205 -9.26 -3.95 -19.61
C GLU A 205 -8.97 -2.74 -18.69
N ILE A 206 -8.30 -2.96 -17.56
CA ILE A 206 -7.74 -1.87 -16.73
C ILE A 206 -6.46 -1.28 -17.32
N ALA A 207 -5.57 -2.09 -17.93
CA ALA A 207 -4.32 -1.59 -18.51
C ALA A 207 -4.52 -0.76 -19.80
N GLU A 208 -5.65 -0.89 -20.49
CA GLU A 208 -6.06 0.03 -21.54
C GLU A 208 -6.40 1.42 -20.96
N SER A 209 -7.08 1.44 -19.80
CA SER A 209 -7.70 2.62 -19.18
C SER A 209 -6.77 3.42 -18.25
N LEU A 210 -5.89 2.76 -17.49
CA LEU A 210 -4.91 3.38 -16.58
C LEU A 210 -3.75 4.02 -17.35
N ASP A 211 -3.20 5.13 -16.89
CA ASP A 211 -2.00 5.74 -17.47
C ASP A 211 -0.73 4.97 -17.13
N MET A 212 -0.63 4.52 -15.88
CA MET A 212 0.46 3.70 -15.36
C MET A 212 -0.05 2.74 -14.28
N ILE A 213 0.66 1.63 -14.11
CA ILE A 213 0.35 0.58 -13.15
C ILE A 213 1.55 0.43 -12.22
N ASN A 214 1.32 0.53 -10.92
CA ASN A 214 2.33 0.48 -9.87
C ASN A 214 2.37 -0.93 -9.27
N LEU A 215 3.22 -1.81 -9.79
CA LEU A 215 3.30 -3.20 -9.34
C LEU A 215 3.98 -3.29 -7.97
N MET A 216 3.27 -3.79 -6.96
CA MET A 216 3.81 -3.97 -5.61
C MET A 216 4.64 -5.24 -5.51
N SER A 217 5.81 -5.25 -6.19
CA SER A 217 6.76 -6.36 -6.24
C SER A 217 7.65 -6.47 -4.97
N TYR A 218 7.01 -6.41 -3.82
CA TYR A 218 7.57 -6.56 -2.48
C TYR A 218 6.51 -7.24 -1.60
N ASP A 219 6.80 -7.49 -0.31
CA ASP A 219 5.99 -8.32 0.59
C ASP A 219 5.68 -9.72 0.00
N PHE A 220 6.59 -10.25 -0.81
CA PHE A 220 6.55 -11.63 -1.32
C PHE A 220 6.72 -12.66 -0.20
N HIS A 221 7.49 -12.30 0.82
CA HIS A 221 7.75 -13.11 2.01
C HIS A 221 7.82 -12.24 3.26
N GLY A 222 7.48 -12.80 4.41
CA GLY A 222 7.46 -12.09 5.68
C GLY A 222 6.98 -12.95 6.83
N SER A 223 6.88 -12.36 8.02
CA SER A 223 6.66 -13.06 9.30
C SER A 223 5.29 -13.72 9.50
N TRP A 224 4.46 -13.75 8.46
CA TRP A 224 3.30 -14.63 8.33
C TRP A 224 3.70 -16.08 7.94
N GLU A 225 4.94 -16.29 7.48
CA GLU A 225 5.53 -17.59 7.18
C GLU A 225 6.35 -18.15 8.36
N SER A 226 6.49 -19.48 8.40
CA SER A 226 7.29 -20.21 9.40
C SER A 226 8.75 -20.47 8.98
N VAL A 227 9.20 -19.86 7.88
CA VAL A 227 10.57 -19.90 7.37
C VAL A 227 10.98 -18.50 6.89
N THR A 228 12.27 -18.20 6.91
CA THR A 228 12.80 -16.94 6.37
C THR A 228 12.59 -16.86 4.86
N GLY A 229 12.15 -15.70 4.38
CA GLY A 229 12.00 -15.42 2.96
C GLY A 229 12.30 -13.94 2.68
N HIS A 230 12.75 -13.63 1.46
CA HIS A 230 13.16 -12.26 1.14
C HIS A 230 11.96 -11.36 0.80
N ASN A 231 11.96 -10.10 1.27
CA ASN A 231 10.89 -9.12 1.03
C ASN A 231 10.56 -8.95 -0.47
N SER A 232 11.58 -8.62 -1.27
CA SER A 232 11.46 -8.31 -2.70
C SER A 232 12.56 -9.00 -3.53
N PRO A 233 12.56 -10.33 -3.70
CA PRO A 233 13.54 -11.00 -4.56
C PRO A 233 13.33 -10.62 -6.02
N LEU A 234 14.42 -10.47 -6.79
CA LEU A 234 14.32 -10.15 -8.22
C LEU A 234 13.91 -11.39 -9.03
N TYR A 235 14.50 -12.54 -8.73
CA TYR A 235 14.21 -13.84 -9.35
C TYR A 235 13.84 -14.89 -8.29
N SER A 236 13.28 -16.03 -8.71
CA SER A 236 13.13 -17.20 -7.84
C SER A 236 14.49 -17.81 -7.46
N ARG A 237 14.54 -18.48 -6.31
CA ARG A 237 15.73 -19.16 -5.80
C ARG A 237 15.96 -20.50 -6.50
N THR A 238 17.21 -20.93 -6.57
CA THR A 238 17.62 -22.23 -7.12
C THR A 238 17.05 -23.37 -6.27
N GLY A 239 16.21 -24.21 -6.87
CA GLY A 239 15.55 -25.33 -6.18
C GLY A 239 14.25 -24.96 -5.43
N GLU A 240 13.75 -23.73 -5.62
CA GLU A 240 12.42 -23.32 -5.17
C GLU A 240 11.32 -24.14 -5.87
N THR A 241 10.23 -24.45 -5.17
CA THR A 241 9.14 -25.32 -5.68
C THR A 241 7.78 -24.88 -5.16
N GLY A 242 6.70 -25.38 -5.78
CA GLY A 242 5.33 -25.00 -5.42
C GLY A 242 5.02 -23.53 -5.78
N PRO A 243 4.04 -22.89 -5.12
CA PRO A 243 3.65 -21.50 -5.39
C PRO A 243 4.79 -20.48 -5.26
N ALA A 244 5.77 -20.74 -4.38
CA ALA A 244 6.88 -19.82 -4.10
C ALA A 244 7.73 -19.46 -5.33
N ILE A 245 7.76 -20.29 -6.37
CA ILE A 245 8.47 -19.96 -7.63
C ILE A 245 7.92 -18.70 -8.34
N ASN A 246 6.70 -18.28 -7.96
CA ASN A 246 6.02 -17.10 -8.48
C ASN A 246 6.27 -15.84 -7.61
N TYR A 247 6.83 -15.99 -6.41
CA TYR A 247 6.98 -14.91 -5.42
C TYR A 247 8.29 -14.14 -5.63
N ASN A 248 8.40 -13.51 -6.80
CA ASN A 248 9.53 -12.68 -7.20
C ASN A 248 9.14 -11.66 -8.27
N THR A 249 9.96 -10.61 -8.37
CA THR A 249 9.74 -9.45 -9.24
C THR A 249 9.65 -9.83 -10.73
N ASP A 250 10.54 -10.72 -11.19
CA ASP A 250 10.60 -11.17 -12.58
C ASP A 250 9.33 -11.93 -13.00
N PHE A 251 8.84 -12.86 -12.17
CA PHE A 251 7.56 -13.54 -12.41
C PHE A 251 6.40 -12.54 -12.46
N ALA A 252 6.22 -11.75 -11.41
CA ALA A 252 5.07 -10.85 -11.29
C ALA A 252 5.02 -9.84 -12.45
N ALA A 253 6.15 -9.24 -12.80
CA ALA A 253 6.27 -8.29 -13.90
C ALA A 253 5.99 -8.93 -15.27
N LYS A 254 6.37 -10.20 -15.47
CA LYS A 254 6.03 -10.95 -16.69
C LYS A 254 4.56 -11.34 -16.75
N TYR A 255 3.97 -11.77 -15.63
CA TYR A 255 2.59 -12.25 -15.60
C TYR A 255 1.58 -11.12 -15.88
N TRP A 256 1.81 -9.91 -15.33
CA TRP A 256 1.01 -8.72 -15.69
C TRP A 256 1.07 -8.39 -17.19
N VAL A 257 2.22 -8.60 -17.85
CA VAL A 257 2.39 -8.38 -19.30
C VAL A 257 1.72 -9.49 -20.12
N GLU A 258 1.85 -10.75 -19.70
CA GLU A 258 1.22 -11.91 -20.35
C GLU A 258 -0.31 -11.77 -20.38
N LEU A 259 -0.91 -11.31 -19.28
CA LEU A 259 -2.35 -11.06 -19.20
C LEU A 259 -2.82 -9.83 -20.02
N GLY A 260 -1.89 -8.96 -20.45
CA GLY A 260 -2.17 -7.90 -21.43
C GLY A 260 -1.57 -6.53 -21.14
N THR A 261 -0.83 -6.33 -20.05
CA THR A 261 -0.31 -5.00 -19.70
C THR A 261 0.77 -4.52 -20.68
N PRO A 262 0.63 -3.33 -21.30
CA PRO A 262 1.71 -2.73 -22.06
C PRO A 262 2.89 -2.42 -21.14
N LYS A 263 4.08 -3.00 -21.40
CA LYS A 263 5.28 -2.81 -20.56
C LYS A 263 5.59 -1.34 -20.22
N ALA A 264 5.38 -0.44 -21.18
CA ALA A 264 5.61 1.00 -21.02
C ALA A 264 4.65 1.69 -20.02
N LYS A 265 3.55 1.05 -19.60
CA LYS A 265 2.66 1.50 -18.50
C LYS A 265 3.05 0.91 -17.14
N LEU A 266 3.69 -0.26 -17.11
CA LEU A 266 4.04 -0.96 -15.87
C LEU A 266 5.29 -0.35 -15.22
N ASN A 267 5.13 0.16 -14.00
CA ASN A 267 6.20 0.58 -13.10
C ASN A 267 6.47 -0.56 -12.10
N ILE A 268 7.72 -0.86 -11.81
CA ILE A 268 8.11 -1.98 -10.92
C ILE A 268 8.43 -1.45 -9.52
N GLY A 269 7.78 -2.03 -8.50
CA GLY A 269 7.91 -1.68 -7.09
C GLY A 269 9.25 -2.07 -6.49
N LEU A 270 9.86 -1.11 -5.81
CA LEU A 270 11.13 -1.18 -5.11
C LEU A 270 10.89 -0.84 -3.64
N ALA A 271 11.34 -1.71 -2.74
CA ALA A 271 11.27 -1.49 -1.30
C ALA A 271 12.47 -0.65 -0.81
N THR A 272 12.23 0.27 0.13
CA THR A 272 13.26 0.92 0.96
C THR A 272 13.18 0.42 2.42
N TYR A 273 12.71 -0.81 2.58
CA TYR A 273 12.50 -1.48 3.87
C TYR A 273 12.79 -2.99 3.76
N GLY A 274 12.94 -3.64 4.90
CA GLY A 274 13.07 -5.09 5.00
C GLY A 274 11.94 -5.74 5.80
N ARG A 275 11.60 -6.98 5.43
CA ARG A 275 10.75 -7.87 6.25
C ARG A 275 11.64 -8.73 7.14
N THR A 276 11.24 -8.90 8.40
CA THR A 276 12.12 -9.42 9.46
C THR A 276 11.52 -10.56 10.26
N PHE A 277 12.39 -11.48 10.68
CA PHE A 277 12.04 -12.74 11.33
C PHE A 277 12.93 -12.97 12.55
N ILE A 278 12.42 -13.71 13.54
CA ILE A 278 13.23 -14.36 14.57
C ILE A 278 13.54 -15.78 14.10
N LEU A 279 14.82 -16.12 14.01
CA LEU A 279 15.32 -17.46 13.71
C LEU A 279 15.00 -18.43 14.84
N SER A 280 14.61 -19.66 14.50
CA SER A 280 14.41 -20.74 15.49
C SER A 280 15.74 -21.30 16.04
N ASP A 281 16.86 -21.01 15.37
CA ASP A 281 18.21 -21.48 15.68
C ASP A 281 19.21 -20.57 14.95
N GLU A 282 20.06 -19.86 15.68
CA GLU A 282 21.07 -18.94 15.12
C GLU A 282 22.02 -19.61 14.10
N ARG A 283 22.19 -20.94 14.18
CA ARG A 283 23.03 -21.72 13.26
C ARG A 283 22.37 -22.02 11.92
N ARG A 284 21.06 -21.78 11.82
CA ARG A 284 20.21 -21.97 10.65
C ARG A 284 19.64 -20.61 10.27
N ASN A 285 20.49 -19.87 9.56
CA ASN A 285 20.34 -18.44 9.30
C ASN A 285 20.33 -18.09 7.80
N SER A 286 20.14 -19.08 6.93
CA SER A 286 19.98 -18.88 5.48
C SER A 286 18.55 -18.47 5.12
N VAL A 287 18.31 -18.15 3.85
CA VAL A 287 16.94 -18.04 3.31
C VAL A 287 16.28 -19.43 3.26
N GLY A 288 15.04 -19.52 3.75
CA GLY A 288 14.26 -20.76 3.91
C GLY A 288 14.54 -21.54 5.19
N ASP A 289 15.35 -21.02 6.12
CA ASP A 289 15.55 -21.64 7.43
C ASP A 289 14.37 -21.31 8.39
N PRO A 290 14.03 -22.16 9.37
CA PRO A 290 12.81 -21.99 10.16
C PRO A 290 12.82 -20.76 11.08
N ALA A 291 11.74 -19.98 11.01
CA ALA A 291 11.47 -18.81 11.84
C ALA A 291 10.40 -19.09 12.90
N SER A 292 10.49 -18.39 14.04
CA SER A 292 9.56 -18.52 15.17
C SER A 292 8.58 -17.35 15.31
N GLY A 293 8.68 -16.32 14.48
CA GLY A 293 7.81 -15.15 14.49
C GLY A 293 8.44 -13.90 13.87
N PRO A 294 7.77 -12.74 13.94
CA PRO A 294 8.29 -11.45 13.47
C PRO A 294 9.53 -11.00 14.24
N GLY A 295 10.45 -10.34 13.53
CA GLY A 295 11.52 -9.57 14.17
C GLY A 295 10.95 -8.46 15.06
N ALA A 296 11.73 -8.06 16.07
CA ALA A 296 11.37 -6.97 16.98
C ALA A 296 11.18 -5.66 16.21
N ALA A 297 10.25 -4.83 16.67
CA ALA A 297 9.85 -3.61 16.00
C ALA A 297 10.99 -2.56 15.96
N GLY A 298 11.10 -1.85 14.84
CA GLY A 298 12.06 -0.76 14.69
C GLY A 298 11.81 0.40 15.64
N ALA A 299 12.88 1.06 16.10
CA ALA A 299 12.81 2.15 17.08
C ALA A 299 12.07 3.41 16.58
N PHE A 300 11.84 3.51 15.27
CA PHE A 300 11.13 4.62 14.62
C PHE A 300 9.92 4.14 13.82
N THR A 301 9.97 2.95 13.22
CA THR A 301 8.84 2.37 12.48
C THR A 301 7.78 1.75 13.40
N SER A 302 8.17 1.18 14.54
CA SER A 302 7.29 0.58 15.55
C SER A 302 6.42 -0.60 15.06
N GLU A 303 6.73 -1.19 13.90
CA GLU A 303 6.02 -2.34 13.33
C GLU A 303 6.82 -3.64 13.53
N LEU A 304 6.16 -4.69 14.05
CA LEU A 304 6.76 -6.03 14.19
C LEU A 304 6.93 -6.69 12.82
N GLY A 305 8.09 -7.28 12.56
CA GLY A 305 8.39 -7.94 11.28
C GLY A 305 8.76 -6.97 10.14
N PHE A 306 9.02 -5.69 10.46
CA PHE A 306 9.39 -4.63 9.53
C PHE A 306 10.61 -3.86 10.08
N LEU A 307 11.49 -3.39 9.20
CA LEU A 307 12.49 -2.35 9.50
C LEU A 307 12.67 -1.46 8.28
N ALA A 308 12.72 -0.14 8.47
CA ALA A 308 13.13 0.79 7.42
C ALA A 308 14.64 0.66 7.13
N PHE A 309 15.09 1.06 5.93
CA PHE A 309 16.52 0.99 5.57
C PHE A 309 17.42 1.79 6.53
N TYR A 310 16.94 2.95 7.01
CA TYR A 310 17.65 3.75 8.02
C TYR A 310 17.68 3.12 9.43
N GLU A 311 16.92 2.05 9.68
CA GLU A 311 17.00 1.22 10.91
C GLU A 311 17.89 -0.02 10.71
N ILE A 312 18.06 -0.45 9.45
CA ILE A 312 18.93 -1.57 9.05
C ILE A 312 20.41 -1.16 9.07
N CYS A 313 20.77 0.04 8.59
CA CYS A 313 22.16 0.51 8.57
C CYS A 313 22.86 0.55 9.96
N PRO A 314 22.19 0.97 11.05
CA PRO A 314 22.72 0.84 12.41
C PRO A 314 23.05 -0.61 12.83
N LEU A 315 22.28 -1.61 12.38
CA LEU A 315 22.54 -3.03 12.68
C LEU A 315 23.82 -3.51 11.97
N ILE A 316 23.99 -3.13 10.70
CA ILE A 316 25.22 -3.40 9.93
C ILE A 316 26.42 -2.76 10.63
N SER A 317 26.27 -1.50 11.06
CA SER A 317 27.30 -0.77 11.82
C SER A 317 27.62 -1.39 13.19
N ALA A 318 26.65 -2.09 13.80
CA ALA A 318 26.82 -2.85 15.04
C ALA A 318 27.37 -4.28 14.83
N GLY A 319 27.71 -4.68 13.59
CA GLY A 319 28.32 -5.97 13.27
C GLY A 319 27.34 -7.05 12.81
N ALA A 320 26.15 -6.69 12.30
CA ALA A 320 25.28 -7.65 11.61
C ALA A 320 25.97 -8.24 10.37
N VAL A 321 25.87 -9.55 10.21
CA VAL A 321 26.49 -10.27 9.08
C VAL A 321 25.57 -10.16 7.87
N VAL A 322 25.98 -9.38 6.87
CA VAL A 322 25.29 -9.24 5.57
C VAL A 322 25.70 -10.39 4.64
N ARG A 323 24.75 -10.91 3.86
CA ARG A 323 24.93 -12.02 2.91
C ARG A 323 24.07 -11.80 1.67
N ASN A 324 24.56 -12.17 0.48
CA ASN A 324 23.82 -12.01 -0.77
C ASN A 324 23.15 -13.32 -1.22
N ILE A 325 21.85 -13.29 -1.47
CA ILE A 325 21.10 -14.35 -2.14
C ILE A 325 21.36 -14.19 -3.64
N SER A 326 22.38 -14.91 -4.13
CA SER A 326 23.04 -14.56 -5.40
C SER A 326 22.19 -14.80 -6.66
N ASP A 327 21.23 -15.72 -6.60
CA ASP A 327 20.24 -15.97 -7.65
C ASP A 327 19.06 -14.98 -7.57
N GLN A 328 18.55 -14.69 -6.36
CA GLN A 328 17.52 -13.67 -6.13
C GLN A 328 18.03 -12.22 -6.30
N GLN A 329 19.34 -12.00 -6.40
CA GLN A 329 20.06 -10.71 -6.56
C GLN A 329 19.80 -9.65 -5.48
N VAL A 330 19.67 -10.10 -4.23
CA VAL A 330 19.30 -9.26 -3.07
C VAL A 330 20.10 -9.64 -1.81
N PRO A 331 20.35 -8.71 -0.88
CA PRO A 331 20.99 -9.01 0.40
C PRO A 331 20.00 -9.52 1.45
N TYR A 332 20.52 -10.11 2.51
CA TYR A 332 19.89 -10.19 3.82
C TYR A 332 20.94 -9.96 4.90
N LEU A 333 20.50 -9.66 6.12
CA LEU A 333 21.39 -9.64 7.28
C LEU A 333 20.94 -10.59 8.38
N THR A 334 21.89 -10.97 9.22
CA THR A 334 21.68 -11.77 10.43
C THR A 334 22.38 -11.12 11.61
N PHE A 335 21.66 -10.90 12.72
CA PHE A 335 22.19 -10.28 13.94
C PHE A 335 21.62 -10.95 15.18
N ASN A 336 22.39 -11.84 15.81
CA ASN A 336 21.88 -12.82 16.76
C ASN A 336 20.74 -13.63 16.10
N LEU A 337 19.58 -13.75 16.74
CA LEU A 337 18.39 -14.41 16.17
C LEU A 337 17.61 -13.54 15.15
N LEU A 338 17.95 -12.27 14.93
CA LEU A 338 17.28 -11.46 13.92
C LEU A 338 17.76 -11.87 12.52
N TRP A 339 16.82 -12.13 11.61
CA TRP A 339 17.05 -12.23 10.16
C TRP A 339 16.21 -11.17 9.45
N ALA A 340 16.79 -10.44 8.50
CA ALA A 340 16.10 -9.40 7.75
C ALA A 340 16.46 -9.46 6.25
N GLY A 341 15.45 -9.62 5.40
CA GLY A 341 15.58 -9.54 3.94
C GLY A 341 15.14 -8.15 3.46
N TYR A 342 16.03 -7.44 2.80
CA TYR A 342 15.91 -6.01 2.50
C TYR A 342 16.60 -5.65 1.18
N ASP A 343 16.32 -4.47 0.64
CA ASP A 343 17.02 -3.95 -0.54
C ASP A 343 18.12 -2.96 -0.17
N ASP A 344 19.23 -3.00 -0.90
CA ASP A 344 20.35 -2.07 -0.80
C ASP A 344 20.63 -1.34 -2.12
N VAL A 345 21.66 -0.49 -2.14
CA VAL A 345 22.08 0.26 -3.33
C VAL A 345 22.42 -0.65 -4.51
N ALA A 346 22.94 -1.86 -4.28
CA ALA A 346 23.31 -2.80 -5.34
C ALA A 346 22.09 -3.56 -5.87
N SER A 347 21.20 -4.06 -5.00
CA SER A 347 19.99 -4.76 -5.43
C SER A 347 19.02 -3.83 -6.15
N LEU A 348 18.87 -2.58 -5.70
CA LEU A 348 18.05 -1.59 -6.41
C LEU A 348 18.63 -1.20 -7.78
N ARG A 349 19.95 -1.04 -7.91
CA ARG A 349 20.57 -0.85 -9.24
C ARG A 349 20.37 -2.06 -10.15
N ASN A 350 20.49 -3.28 -9.63
CA ASN A 350 20.18 -4.51 -10.38
C ASN A 350 18.71 -4.55 -10.83
N LYS A 351 17.77 -4.11 -9.99
CA LYS A 351 16.34 -3.98 -10.33
C LYS A 351 16.09 -2.90 -11.39
N VAL A 352 16.73 -1.74 -11.33
CA VAL A 352 16.64 -0.72 -12.39
C VAL A 352 17.23 -1.24 -13.71
N GLN A 353 18.37 -1.94 -13.66
CA GLN A 353 18.94 -2.61 -14.83
C GLN A 353 17.99 -3.68 -15.41
N PHE A 354 17.27 -4.44 -14.57
CA PHE A 354 16.20 -5.34 -15.01
C PHE A 354 15.03 -4.60 -15.67
N ILE A 355 14.57 -3.49 -15.06
CA ILE A 355 13.49 -2.62 -15.57
C ILE A 355 13.84 -2.13 -16.97
N LYS A 356 15.05 -1.60 -17.13
CA LYS A 356 15.57 -1.10 -18.41
C LYS A 356 15.65 -2.21 -19.46
N ARG A 357 16.44 -3.26 -19.21
CA ARG A 357 16.65 -4.39 -20.14
C ARG A 357 15.36 -5.06 -20.63
N ASN A 358 14.29 -5.05 -19.83
CA ASN A 358 12.99 -5.60 -20.22
C ASN A 358 12.06 -4.60 -20.91
N GLY A 359 12.35 -3.30 -20.89
CA GLY A 359 11.49 -2.25 -21.47
C GLY A 359 10.29 -1.88 -20.61
N TYR A 360 10.40 -2.00 -19.28
CA TYR A 360 9.36 -1.55 -18.35
C TYR A 360 9.37 -0.01 -18.21
N GLY A 361 8.20 0.55 -17.89
CA GLY A 361 7.95 1.99 -17.98
C GLY A 361 8.62 2.85 -16.90
N GLY A 362 8.94 2.28 -15.74
CA GLY A 362 9.46 3.04 -14.60
C GLY A 362 9.72 2.21 -13.35
N THR A 363 10.14 2.91 -12.30
CA THR A 363 10.16 2.44 -10.92
C THR A 363 8.96 2.98 -10.16
N MET A 364 8.52 2.20 -9.17
CA MET A 364 7.69 2.64 -8.07
C MET A 364 8.46 2.40 -6.77
N ILE A 365 8.42 3.33 -5.82
CA ILE A 365 9.27 3.29 -4.61
C ILE A 365 8.38 3.42 -3.37
N TRP A 366 8.37 2.36 -2.56
CA TRP A 366 7.71 2.30 -1.26
C TRP A 366 8.78 2.16 -0.15
N SER A 367 9.08 3.20 0.61
CA SER A 367 8.58 4.58 0.56
C SER A 367 9.72 5.60 0.77
N LEU A 368 9.50 6.87 0.42
CA LEU A 368 10.52 7.91 0.64
C LEU A 368 10.90 8.06 2.12
N ASP A 369 9.94 7.83 3.01
CA ASP A 369 10.14 7.93 4.46
C ASP A 369 10.91 6.75 5.07
N SER A 370 11.20 5.69 4.32
CA SER A 370 11.91 4.50 4.81
C SER A 370 13.39 4.43 4.35
N ASP A 371 13.79 5.28 3.40
CA ASP A 371 15.19 5.51 3.00
C ASP A 371 15.95 6.34 4.07
N ASP A 372 17.27 6.50 3.97
CA ASP A 372 18.04 7.39 4.86
C ASP A 372 17.85 8.87 4.47
N ILE A 373 16.66 9.41 4.77
CA ILE A 373 16.24 10.81 4.56
C ILE A 373 17.32 11.79 5.04
N ARG A 374 17.96 11.49 6.18
CA ARG A 374 18.88 12.40 6.88
C ARG A 374 20.34 12.20 6.47
N GLY A 375 20.67 11.08 5.84
CA GLY A 375 22.03 10.67 5.48
C GLY A 375 22.92 10.32 6.67
N THR A 376 22.32 10.11 7.85
CA THR A 376 23.01 9.92 9.13
C THR A 376 23.00 8.49 9.65
N SER A 377 22.11 7.64 9.14
CA SER A 377 22.02 6.23 9.56
C SER A 377 22.96 5.32 8.79
N CYS A 378 23.17 5.61 7.50
CA CYS A 378 23.98 4.82 6.59
C CYS A 378 25.30 5.52 6.18
N GLY A 379 25.45 6.81 6.50
CA GLY A 379 26.63 7.61 6.15
C GLY A 379 26.80 7.90 4.64
N ALA A 380 25.77 7.60 3.83
CA ALA A 380 25.81 7.62 2.37
C ALA A 380 25.20 8.88 1.73
N GLY A 381 24.93 9.93 2.51
CA GLY A 381 24.16 11.10 2.07
C GLY A 381 22.64 10.85 2.11
N THR A 382 21.83 11.86 1.77
CA THR A 382 20.36 11.77 1.89
C THR A 382 19.76 10.92 0.77
N PHE A 383 18.76 10.10 1.09
CA PHE A 383 18.06 9.20 0.17
C PHE A 383 18.97 8.29 -0.68
N PRO A 384 19.92 7.53 -0.08
CA PRO A 384 20.91 6.76 -0.82
C PRO A 384 20.29 5.69 -1.74
N LEU A 385 19.19 5.05 -1.32
CA LEU A 385 18.49 4.07 -2.16
C LEU A 385 17.79 4.75 -3.34
N THR A 386 17.03 5.81 -3.05
CA THR A 386 16.24 6.53 -4.06
C THR A 386 17.12 7.29 -5.05
N ARG A 387 18.28 7.82 -4.62
CA ARG A 387 19.28 8.44 -5.51
C ARG A 387 19.96 7.41 -6.41
N ALA A 388 20.34 6.26 -5.87
CA ALA A 388 20.90 5.18 -6.69
C ALA A 388 19.91 4.73 -7.78
N VAL A 389 18.61 4.67 -7.47
CA VAL A 389 17.54 4.43 -8.46
C VAL A 389 17.46 5.56 -9.49
N ALA A 390 17.52 6.82 -9.08
CA ALA A 390 17.45 7.96 -9.98
C ALA A 390 18.63 7.99 -10.98
N GLU A 391 19.85 7.87 -10.47
CA GLU A 391 21.07 7.80 -11.28
C GLU A 391 21.04 6.65 -12.29
N GLU A 392 20.63 5.45 -11.87
CA GLU A 392 20.64 4.25 -12.74
C GLU A 392 19.57 4.32 -13.85
N CYS A 393 18.49 5.07 -13.63
CA CYS A 393 17.49 5.41 -14.65
C CYS A 393 17.98 6.50 -15.61
N ASP A 394 18.70 7.52 -15.11
CA ASP A 394 19.20 8.65 -15.93
C ASP A 394 20.46 8.30 -16.76
N VAL A 395 21.16 7.20 -16.45
CA VAL A 395 22.25 6.66 -17.29
C VAL A 395 21.70 6.13 -18.62
N SER A 396 22.13 6.71 -19.74
CA SER A 396 21.86 6.23 -21.10
C SER A 396 22.68 4.97 -21.44
N ASP A 397 22.04 3.94 -22.00
CA ASP A 397 22.66 2.64 -22.32
C ASP A 397 23.64 2.64 -23.53
N ASP A 398 24.05 3.81 -24.02
CA ASP A 398 24.95 3.96 -25.18
C ASP A 398 26.41 3.53 -24.85
N THR A 399 26.75 3.34 -23.57
CA THR A 399 28.06 2.86 -23.11
C THR A 399 28.23 1.35 -23.29
N THR A 400 28.38 0.91 -24.53
CA THR A 400 28.59 -0.50 -24.95
C THR A 400 29.98 -1.08 -24.58
N THR A 401 30.60 -0.65 -23.47
CA THR A 401 31.85 -1.20 -22.93
C THR A 401 31.90 -1.22 -21.40
N PHE A 402 31.21 -2.18 -20.77
CA PHE A 402 31.57 -2.64 -19.43
C PHE A 402 32.12 -4.07 -19.49
N LYS A 403 33.43 -4.21 -19.28
CA LYS A 403 33.99 -5.46 -18.75
C LYS A 403 33.62 -5.53 -17.26
N PRO A 404 33.34 -6.72 -16.71
CA PRO A 404 33.30 -6.88 -15.26
C PRO A 404 34.64 -6.44 -14.66
N GLN A 405 34.61 -5.50 -13.71
CA GLN A 405 35.72 -5.28 -12.80
C GLN A 405 35.51 -6.12 -11.55
N ASP A 406 36.50 -6.96 -11.26
CA ASP A 406 36.57 -7.82 -10.09
C ASP A 406 36.92 -6.98 -8.85
N ILE A 407 35.89 -6.51 -8.13
CA ILE A 407 36.03 -5.76 -6.89
C ILE A 407 36.35 -6.70 -5.72
N THR A 408 37.63 -7.06 -5.65
CA THR A 408 38.20 -7.80 -4.51
C THR A 408 38.34 -6.89 -3.28
N GLU A 409 37.96 -7.41 -2.11
CA GLU A 409 38.08 -6.69 -0.84
C GLU A 409 39.55 -6.38 -0.50
N THR A 410 39.82 -5.15 -0.03
CA THR A 410 41.07 -4.83 0.67
C THR A 410 40.78 -4.12 1.97
N THR A 411 40.92 -4.85 3.08
CA THR A 411 40.85 -4.32 4.45
C THR A 411 42.08 -3.45 4.75
N PRO A 412 41.92 -2.28 5.40
CA PRO A 412 43.05 -1.45 5.81
C PRO A 412 43.68 -1.99 7.10
N SER A 413 44.84 -2.63 6.98
CA SER A 413 45.75 -2.85 8.12
C SER A 413 46.77 -1.72 8.17
N ALA A 414 46.92 -1.08 9.32
CA ALA A 414 47.74 0.13 9.48
C ALA A 414 48.69 0.01 10.69
N GLU A 415 50.00 0.06 10.42
CA GLU A 415 51.10 0.62 11.23
C GLU A 415 52.46 0.09 10.69
N PRO A 416 53.59 0.77 10.96
CA PRO A 416 53.82 2.19 10.73
C PRO A 416 55.13 2.42 9.94
N THR A 417 55.49 3.67 9.63
CA THR A 417 56.86 4.00 9.18
C THR A 417 57.29 5.36 9.74
N SER A 418 58.55 5.45 10.17
CA SER A 418 59.04 6.54 11.03
C SER A 418 59.78 7.63 10.24
N ALA A 419 59.53 8.90 10.60
CA ALA A 419 60.25 10.07 10.10
C ALA A 419 60.43 11.14 11.19
N THR A 420 61.52 11.01 11.94
CA THR A 420 62.13 12.05 12.80
C THR A 420 62.88 13.07 11.92
N THR A 421 63.15 14.34 12.29
CA THR A 421 62.70 15.27 13.36
C THR A 421 63.17 16.68 12.96
N ALA A 422 62.40 17.74 13.19
CA ALA A 422 62.90 19.13 13.18
C ALA A 422 62.01 20.12 13.97
N GLU A 423 62.50 20.59 15.11
CA GLU A 423 62.01 21.70 15.96
C GLU A 423 63.27 22.33 16.61
N PRO A 424 63.23 23.46 17.38
CA PRO A 424 62.16 24.45 17.60
C PRO A 424 62.65 25.92 17.44
N THR A 425 61.82 26.94 17.73
CA THR A 425 62.15 28.09 18.64
C THR A 425 61.02 29.13 18.85
N ASP A 426 60.47 29.14 20.07
CA ASP A 426 60.05 30.25 20.95
C ASP A 426 59.55 31.65 20.46
N ALA A 427 58.33 31.99 20.92
CA ALA A 427 57.95 33.23 21.69
C ALA A 427 57.83 34.62 20.99
N PRO A 428 57.17 35.63 21.62
CA PRO A 428 55.94 35.64 22.45
C PRO A 428 54.96 36.82 22.16
N THR A 429 53.85 36.90 22.92
CA THR A 429 52.95 38.08 23.16
C THR A 429 52.08 38.58 21.97
N ALA A 430 50.93 39.25 22.16
CA ALA A 430 50.22 39.74 23.35
C ALA A 430 48.67 39.73 23.17
N GLU A 431 47.92 39.98 24.25
CA GLU A 431 46.48 40.36 24.24
C GLU A 431 46.28 41.78 23.64
N PRO A 432 45.01 42.20 23.41
CA PRO A 432 44.45 43.08 24.43
C PRO A 432 42.99 42.79 24.82
N THR A 433 42.72 42.97 26.12
CA THR A 433 41.39 43.07 26.73
C THR A 433 40.90 44.52 26.67
N ASP A 434 39.62 44.77 26.40
CA ASP A 434 38.78 45.67 27.23
C ASP A 434 37.29 45.62 26.84
N ALA A 435 36.41 46.12 27.72
CA ALA A 435 34.97 45.88 27.69
C ALA A 435 34.08 47.16 27.54
N PRO A 436 32.99 47.40 28.30
CA PRO A 436 31.65 47.26 27.72
C PRO A 436 30.74 48.51 27.79
N THR A 437 29.74 48.57 26.90
CA THR A 437 28.54 49.44 26.95
C THR A 437 27.49 48.92 25.96
N ALA A 438 26.17 49.00 26.17
CA ALA A 438 25.35 49.24 27.36
C ALA A 438 23.92 48.68 27.11
N GLU A 439 23.06 48.65 28.13
CA GLU A 439 21.66 48.21 28.00
C GLU A 439 20.78 49.15 27.13
N PRO A 440 19.54 48.73 26.80
CA PRO A 440 18.45 49.12 27.69
C PRO A 440 17.53 47.97 28.15
N THR A 441 17.46 47.75 29.45
CA THR A 441 16.36 47.02 30.11
C THR A 441 15.07 47.84 30.04
N ASN A 442 13.92 47.19 29.83
CA ASN A 442 12.67 47.58 30.48
C ASN A 442 11.67 46.41 30.54
N ALA A 443 10.93 46.33 31.66
CA ALA A 443 10.00 45.26 31.99
C ALA A 443 8.54 45.64 31.59
N PRO A 444 7.53 44.74 31.71
CA PRO A 444 6.24 44.93 31.04
C PRO A 444 5.34 45.97 31.73
N THR A 445 4.41 46.52 30.96
CA THR A 445 3.27 47.31 31.46
C THR A 445 1.98 46.53 31.20
N ALA A 446 1.09 46.45 32.19
CA ALA A 446 -0.17 45.71 32.10
C ALA A 446 -1.38 46.65 32.11
N GLU A 447 -2.43 46.26 31.36
CA GLU A 447 -3.78 46.85 31.34
C GLU A 447 -3.91 48.32 30.88
N PRO A 448 -5.09 48.71 30.35
CA PRO A 448 -6.25 49.01 31.20
C PRO A 448 -7.50 48.15 30.92
N THR A 449 -8.06 47.53 31.96
CA THR A 449 -9.48 47.13 32.00
C THR A 449 -10.40 48.37 31.92
N ASN A 450 -11.55 48.23 31.26
CA ASN A 450 -12.75 49.03 31.57
C ASN A 450 -14.01 48.17 31.40
N ALA A 451 -14.95 48.33 32.34
CA ALA A 451 -16.09 47.43 32.56
C ALA A 451 -17.46 48.11 32.25
N PRO A 452 -18.58 47.36 32.16
CA PRO A 452 -19.83 47.87 31.58
C PRO A 452 -20.78 48.54 32.59
N THR A 453 -21.71 49.35 32.07
CA THR A 453 -22.95 49.86 32.72
C THR A 453 -23.83 50.48 31.61
N ALA A 454 -25.17 50.53 31.66
CA ALA A 454 -26.16 49.87 32.52
C ALA A 454 -27.51 49.78 31.76
N GLU A 455 -28.43 48.93 32.22
CA GLU A 455 -29.85 48.91 31.79
C GLU A 455 -30.66 50.02 32.52
N PRO A 456 -31.88 50.41 32.06
CA PRO A 456 -33.07 49.64 32.44
C PRO A 456 -34.24 49.59 31.42
N THR A 457 -34.78 48.38 31.26
CA THR A 457 -36.21 47.99 31.34
C THR A 457 -37.34 48.99 30.99
N ASN A 458 -38.24 48.59 30.08
CA ASN A 458 -39.71 48.75 30.23
C ASN A 458 -40.48 47.76 29.33
N ALA A 459 -41.68 47.34 29.75
CA ALA A 459 -42.56 46.32 29.14
C ALA A 459 -44.05 46.75 29.32
N PRO A 460 -45.12 45.94 29.10
CA PRO A 460 -45.24 44.55 28.61
C PRO A 460 -46.43 44.31 27.61
N THR A 461 -46.85 43.03 27.46
CA THR A 461 -48.19 42.52 27.00
C THR A 461 -48.58 42.67 25.50
N ALA A 462 -49.33 41.74 24.88
CA ALA A 462 -49.94 40.47 25.34
C ALA A 462 -50.08 39.41 24.20
N GLU A 463 -50.31 38.15 24.59
CA GLU A 463 -50.74 37.01 23.73
C GLU A 463 -52.30 36.94 23.65
N PRO A 464 -52.94 36.14 22.75
CA PRO A 464 -53.23 34.73 23.11
C PRO A 464 -53.40 33.67 21.96
N THR A 465 -52.74 32.52 22.11
CA THR A 465 -53.33 31.18 22.37
C THR A 465 -54.44 30.52 21.46
N ASN A 466 -54.05 29.42 20.76
CA ASN A 466 -54.73 28.10 20.53
C ASN A 466 -56.01 27.82 19.65
N ALA A 467 -55.79 26.96 18.62
CA ALA A 467 -56.45 25.65 18.36
C ALA A 467 -57.90 25.58 17.75
N PRO A 468 -58.50 24.38 17.48
CA PRO A 468 -58.14 23.48 16.36
C PRO A 468 -59.33 22.87 15.55
N THR A 469 -59.02 21.91 14.65
CA THR A 469 -59.89 20.86 14.02
C THR A 469 -60.83 21.20 12.87
N ALA A 470 -60.64 20.53 11.72
CA ALA A 470 -61.68 19.73 11.02
C ALA A 470 -61.07 18.91 9.86
N ALA A 471 -61.47 17.64 9.75
CA ALA A 471 -61.39 16.85 8.51
C ALA A 471 -62.82 16.55 8.03
N PRO A 472 -63.02 16.14 6.76
CA PRO A 472 -63.32 14.72 6.59
C PRO A 472 -62.68 14.05 5.36
N THR A 473 -62.64 12.72 5.42
CA THR A 473 -62.13 11.77 4.43
C THR A 473 -63.00 11.68 3.16
N ASN A 474 -62.42 11.25 2.03
CA ASN A 474 -62.90 10.07 1.26
C ASN A 474 -61.95 9.69 0.10
N ALA A 475 -61.62 8.40 0.01
CA ALA A 475 -61.21 7.69 -1.21
C ALA A 475 -62.39 6.78 -1.64
N PRO A 476 -62.51 6.35 -2.91
CA PRO A 476 -61.71 5.22 -3.45
C PRO A 476 -60.84 5.64 -4.66
N THR A 477 -59.72 4.99 -4.99
CA THR A 477 -59.53 3.61 -5.51
C THR A 477 -60.09 3.42 -6.92
N ASP A 478 -59.22 3.16 -7.89
CA ASP A 478 -59.34 1.95 -8.74
C ASP A 478 -58.08 1.69 -9.59
N ALA A 479 -57.52 0.49 -9.40
CA ALA A 479 -56.63 -0.17 -10.35
C ALA A 479 -56.80 -1.69 -10.16
N PRO A 480 -57.10 -2.43 -11.23
CA PRO A 480 -56.72 -3.84 -11.30
C PRO A 480 -55.88 -4.15 -12.54
N THR A 481 -54.81 -4.92 -12.30
CA THR A 481 -53.92 -5.58 -13.25
C THR A 481 -54.68 -6.43 -14.28
N ASN A 482 -54.14 -6.61 -15.49
CA ASN A 482 -54.05 -7.94 -16.13
C ASN A 482 -53.15 -7.99 -17.38
N ALA A 483 -52.39 -9.08 -17.48
CA ALA A 483 -51.65 -9.65 -18.61
C ALA A 483 -51.48 -11.16 -18.30
N PRO A 484 -51.11 -12.08 -19.24
CA PRO A 484 -50.66 -11.94 -20.63
C PRO A 484 -51.77 -12.47 -21.62
N THR A 485 -51.59 -12.97 -22.86
CA THR A 485 -50.48 -13.71 -23.54
C THR A 485 -50.62 -13.73 -25.08
N ASP A 486 -49.58 -14.24 -25.75
CA ASP A 486 -49.53 -14.90 -27.08
C ASP A 486 -49.33 -14.12 -28.41
N ALA A 487 -48.07 -14.21 -28.86
CA ALA A 487 -47.60 -14.65 -30.20
C ALA A 487 -47.62 -13.71 -31.44
N PRO A 488 -46.54 -13.69 -32.27
CA PRO A 488 -46.41 -12.87 -33.48
C PRO A 488 -46.64 -13.64 -34.81
N THR A 489 -46.97 -12.94 -35.92
CA THR A 489 -47.03 -13.54 -37.27
C THR A 489 -46.53 -12.61 -38.40
N ASN A 490 -45.45 -13.04 -39.07
CA ASN A 490 -45.03 -12.82 -40.48
C ASN A 490 -45.10 -11.44 -41.18
N ALA A 491 -43.90 -10.88 -41.41
CA ALA A 491 -43.23 -10.68 -42.72
C ALA A 491 -43.91 -9.91 -43.89
N PRO A 492 -43.15 -9.03 -44.58
CA PRO A 492 -43.38 -8.67 -45.99
C PRO A 492 -42.62 -9.60 -46.96
N THR A 493 -43.17 -9.80 -48.16
CA THR A 493 -42.51 -10.49 -49.28
C THR A 493 -42.61 -9.63 -50.53
N ASP A 494 -41.50 -9.49 -51.29
CA ASP A 494 -41.47 -9.83 -52.73
C ASP A 494 -40.16 -9.38 -53.41
N ALA A 495 -39.58 -10.29 -54.20
CA ALA A 495 -38.50 -10.03 -55.13
C ALA A 495 -38.55 -11.05 -56.27
N PRO A 496 -38.57 -10.62 -57.54
CA PRO A 496 -38.27 -11.51 -58.66
C PRO A 496 -37.39 -10.87 -59.77
N THR A 497 -36.73 -11.59 -60.69
CA THR A 497 -36.11 -12.94 -60.76
C THR A 497 -35.23 -12.95 -62.04
N ASN A 498 -34.23 -13.83 -62.10
CA ASN A 498 -33.62 -14.49 -63.29
C ASN A 498 -32.08 -14.31 -63.36
N ALA A 499 -31.26 -15.19 -63.94
CA ALA A 499 -31.21 -16.65 -64.23
C ALA A 499 -29.84 -16.87 -64.99
N PRO A 500 -29.47 -18.03 -65.59
CA PRO A 500 -28.21 -18.69 -65.20
C PRO A 500 -27.25 -19.03 -66.38
N THR A 501 -26.26 -19.93 -66.15
CA THR A 501 -26.00 -21.17 -66.95
C THR A 501 -24.50 -21.59 -67.11
N ASP A 502 -24.20 -22.80 -66.61
CA ASP A 502 -23.20 -23.84 -66.98
C ASP A 502 -21.64 -23.72 -66.87
N ALA A 503 -20.99 -24.91 -66.87
CA ALA A 503 -19.56 -25.21 -66.63
C ALA A 503 -18.85 -25.79 -67.92
N PRO A 504 -17.80 -26.70 -67.96
CA PRO A 504 -17.58 -27.95 -67.18
C PRO A 504 -16.12 -28.51 -66.94
N THR A 505 -15.99 -29.58 -66.11
CA THR A 505 -14.96 -30.69 -66.10
C THR A 505 -13.43 -30.43 -65.94
N ASN A 506 -12.56 -31.34 -65.44
CA ASN A 506 -12.69 -32.75 -64.98
C ASN A 506 -11.60 -33.19 -63.95
N ALA A 507 -11.73 -34.39 -63.34
CA ALA A 507 -10.79 -35.03 -62.38
C ALA A 507 -9.85 -36.10 -63.00
N PRO A 508 -8.93 -36.76 -62.24
CA PRO A 508 -9.19 -38.01 -61.46
C PRO A 508 -8.60 -38.05 -60.01
N THR A 509 -9.24 -38.66 -58.98
CA THR A 509 -9.11 -40.03 -58.38
C THR A 509 -7.71 -40.40 -57.81
N ASP A 510 -7.52 -41.16 -56.70
CA ASP A 510 -8.26 -42.33 -56.11
C ASP A 510 -8.55 -42.29 -54.58
N ALA A 511 -9.30 -43.30 -54.07
CA ALA A 511 -9.79 -43.50 -52.69
C ALA A 511 -9.48 -44.96 -52.19
N PRO A 512 -10.16 -45.65 -51.22
CA PRO A 512 -11.35 -45.39 -50.35
C PRO A 512 -11.00 -45.53 -48.82
N THR A 513 -11.82 -45.88 -47.79
CA THR A 513 -13.15 -46.56 -47.65
C THR A 513 -13.86 -46.29 -46.29
N ASN A 514 -15.14 -46.68 -46.23
CA ASN A 514 -16.15 -46.73 -45.14
C ASN A 514 -15.78 -47.64 -43.93
N ALA A 515 -16.29 -47.55 -42.67
CA ALA A 515 -17.60 -47.18 -42.04
C ALA A 515 -18.66 -48.34 -42.02
N PRO A 516 -19.80 -48.36 -41.24
CA PRO A 516 -20.33 -47.45 -40.18
C PRO A 516 -21.12 -48.12 -38.97
N THR A 517 -21.93 -47.31 -38.24
CA THR A 517 -23.27 -47.56 -37.57
C THR A 517 -23.49 -48.23 -36.18
N ASP A 518 -24.12 -47.43 -35.29
CA ASP A 518 -25.38 -47.63 -34.50
C ASP A 518 -25.50 -48.48 -33.18
N ALA A 519 -26.50 -48.09 -32.38
CA ALA A 519 -26.88 -48.59 -31.03
C ALA A 519 -28.29 -49.26 -31.04
N PRO A 520 -28.89 -49.81 -29.93
CA PRO A 520 -29.34 -49.02 -28.76
C PRO A 520 -29.38 -49.77 -27.39
N THR A 521 -30.08 -49.18 -26.42
CA THR A 521 -30.23 -49.50 -24.98
C THR A 521 -31.00 -50.79 -24.63
N ASN A 522 -30.68 -51.42 -23.47
CA ASN A 522 -31.67 -51.89 -22.45
C ASN A 522 -31.00 -52.46 -21.16
N ALA A 523 -31.78 -52.59 -20.08
CA ALA A 523 -31.45 -53.19 -18.76
C ALA A 523 -32.70 -53.97 -18.24
N PRO A 524 -32.72 -54.64 -17.06
CA PRO A 524 -31.69 -54.91 -16.03
C PRO A 524 -31.57 -56.42 -15.68
N THR A 525 -31.01 -56.80 -14.51
CA THR A 525 -31.59 -57.75 -13.49
C THR A 525 -30.53 -58.52 -12.64
N ASP A 526 -30.66 -58.41 -11.30
CA ASP A 526 -30.24 -59.28 -10.18
C ASP A 526 -28.77 -59.74 -9.93
N ALA A 527 -28.56 -60.21 -8.67
CA ALA A 527 -27.28 -60.48 -8.01
C ALA A 527 -27.06 -61.97 -7.66
N PRO A 528 -25.93 -62.32 -7.00
CA PRO A 528 -26.07 -63.07 -5.74
C PRO A 528 -25.11 -62.65 -4.60
N THR A 529 -25.41 -63.18 -3.40
CA THR A 529 -24.85 -62.85 -2.08
C THR A 529 -23.55 -63.59 -1.71
N ASN A 530 -22.75 -63.05 -0.77
CA ASN A 530 -22.40 -63.70 0.52
C ASN A 530 -21.50 -62.83 1.43
N ALA A 531 -21.52 -63.11 2.74
CA ALA A 531 -20.67 -62.52 3.80
C ALA A 531 -19.84 -63.66 4.50
N PRO A 532 -18.94 -63.44 5.50
CA PRO A 532 -19.27 -62.83 6.81
C PRO A 532 -18.18 -61.96 7.52
N SER A 533 -18.64 -61.16 8.49
CA SER A 533 -18.12 -60.87 9.87
C SER A 533 -16.62 -60.57 10.15
N ASP A 534 -16.18 -59.96 11.28
CA ASP A 534 -16.81 -59.58 12.58
C ASP A 534 -16.27 -58.23 13.12
N ALA A 535 -16.89 -57.68 14.18
CA ALA A 535 -16.48 -56.43 14.87
C ALA A 535 -15.69 -56.67 16.17
N PRO A 536 -15.23 -55.61 16.88
CA PRO A 536 -16.00 -55.20 18.07
C PRO A 536 -16.11 -53.67 18.31
N THR A 537 -16.89 -53.30 19.34
CA THR A 537 -17.53 -51.98 19.55
C THR A 537 -16.99 -51.21 20.78
N ASN A 538 -17.24 -49.89 20.89
CA ASN A 538 -17.88 -49.25 22.08
C ASN A 538 -18.18 -47.73 21.89
N ALA A 539 -19.20 -47.21 22.60
CA ALA A 539 -19.69 -45.80 22.69
C ALA A 539 -20.12 -45.49 24.17
N PRO A 540 -20.56 -44.27 24.65
CA PRO A 540 -21.57 -43.32 24.11
C PRO A 540 -21.25 -41.80 24.40
N THR A 541 -22.21 -40.92 24.81
CA THR A 541 -22.99 -39.99 23.94
C THR A 541 -23.69 -38.82 24.72
N ALA A 542 -23.80 -37.62 24.12
CA ALA A 542 -24.71 -36.45 24.41
C ALA A 542 -24.45 -35.47 25.63
N ALA A 543 -25.18 -34.34 25.65
CA ALA A 543 -25.08 -33.10 26.51
C ALA A 543 -26.52 -32.45 26.68
N PRO A 544 -26.84 -31.12 26.85
CA PRO A 544 -26.10 -29.82 27.02
C PRO A 544 -26.74 -28.73 27.99
N THR A 545 -26.30 -27.45 27.90
CA THR A 545 -27.07 -26.14 28.07
C THR A 545 -27.09 -25.30 29.40
N ASN A 546 -26.72 -23.99 29.28
CA ASN A 546 -27.03 -22.74 30.06
C ASN A 546 -26.42 -22.39 31.47
N ALA A 547 -26.55 -21.11 31.89
CA ALA A 547 -25.63 -20.36 32.79
C ALA A 547 -26.27 -19.35 33.82
N PRO A 548 -25.49 -18.76 34.77
CA PRO A 548 -25.84 -17.55 35.58
C PRO A 548 -24.73 -16.45 35.70
N THR A 549 -24.90 -15.43 36.57
CA THR A 549 -24.23 -14.10 36.47
C THR A 549 -23.43 -13.61 37.70
N ALA A 550 -22.15 -13.22 37.49
CA ALA A 550 -21.28 -12.33 38.31
C ALA A 550 -21.07 -12.71 39.81
N ALA A 551 -20.37 -11.97 40.71
CA ALA A 551 -19.60 -10.70 40.74
C ALA A 551 -18.57 -10.77 41.92
N PRO A 552 -17.64 -9.81 42.20
CA PRO A 552 -17.30 -8.55 41.52
C PRO A 552 -15.80 -8.52 41.07
N VAL A 553 -15.03 -7.43 41.30
CA VAL A 553 -13.75 -7.15 40.61
C VAL A 553 -12.56 -6.77 41.52
N THR A 554 -11.54 -7.64 41.54
CA THR A 554 -10.11 -7.27 41.67
C THR A 554 -9.34 -8.17 40.70
N THR A 555 -9.17 -7.73 39.46
CA THR A 555 -8.61 -8.55 38.36
C THR A 555 -7.08 -8.42 38.30
N GLU A 556 -6.39 -9.37 38.91
CA GLU A 556 -5.09 -9.81 38.41
C GLU A 556 -5.24 -10.30 36.94
N ARG A 557 -4.18 -10.19 36.14
CA ARG A 557 -4.21 -10.53 34.71
C ARG A 557 -4.51 -12.04 34.50
N PRO A 558 -5.61 -12.44 33.84
CA PRO A 558 -5.97 -13.85 33.71
C PRO A 558 -4.97 -14.66 32.87
N THR A 559 -4.51 -15.79 33.40
CA THR A 559 -3.49 -16.65 32.76
C THR A 559 -4.06 -17.86 31.99
N SER A 560 -5.34 -17.85 31.61
CA SER A 560 -5.93 -18.92 30.78
C SER A 560 -7.01 -18.42 29.80
N SER A 561 -7.33 -19.28 28.82
CA SER A 561 -7.84 -18.87 27.52
C SER A 561 -9.35 -18.61 27.44
N ALA A 562 -9.79 -17.44 27.91
CA ALA A 562 -11.03 -16.81 27.48
C ALA A 562 -10.74 -15.36 27.05
N LYS A 563 -10.92 -15.04 25.75
CA LYS A 563 -10.61 -13.71 25.21
C LYS A 563 -11.67 -12.71 25.66
N ILE A 564 -11.37 -11.96 26.72
CA ILE A 564 -12.04 -10.68 27.02
C ILE A 564 -11.59 -9.69 25.93
N ASN A 565 -12.55 -9.08 25.24
CA ASN A 565 -12.25 -8.11 24.20
C ASN A 565 -11.94 -6.74 24.82
N SER A 566 -10.75 -6.18 24.55
CA SER A 566 -10.36 -4.88 25.12
C SER A 566 -11.21 -3.73 24.58
N ASP A 567 -11.78 -3.84 23.37
CA ASP A 567 -12.62 -2.78 22.77
C ASP A 567 -14.05 -2.73 23.32
N SER A 568 -14.50 -3.78 24.02
CA SER A 568 -15.84 -3.87 24.62
C SER A 568 -15.82 -4.30 26.09
N MET A 569 -14.65 -4.27 26.75
CA MET A 569 -14.48 -4.78 28.12
C MET A 569 -15.44 -4.12 29.13
N CYS A 570 -15.70 -2.82 29.00
CA CYS A 570 -16.57 -2.09 29.92
C CYS A 570 -18.04 -2.53 29.79
N SER A 571 -18.52 -2.77 28.57
CA SER A 571 -19.88 -3.28 28.31
C SER A 571 -20.02 -4.76 28.62
N ASP A 572 -19.02 -5.56 28.26
CA ASP A 572 -19.10 -7.03 28.28
C ASP A 572 -18.93 -7.60 29.70
N LEU A 573 -18.17 -6.90 30.55
CA LEU A 573 -18.00 -7.23 31.96
C LEU A 573 -18.89 -6.39 32.90
N GLY A 574 -19.55 -5.34 32.39
CA GLY A 574 -20.40 -4.45 33.18
C GLY A 574 -19.61 -3.58 34.18
N LEU A 575 -18.47 -3.04 33.77
CA LEU A 575 -17.56 -2.29 34.65
C LEU A 575 -18.11 -0.89 34.99
N SER A 576 -17.81 -0.42 36.19
CA SER A 576 -18.01 0.98 36.58
C SER A 576 -17.06 1.92 35.83
N ASP A 577 -17.43 3.19 35.71
CA ASP A 577 -16.55 4.26 35.23
C ASP A 577 -15.23 4.30 36.03
N GLY A 578 -14.09 4.34 35.33
CA GLY A 578 -12.75 4.23 35.92
C GLY A 578 -11.72 3.63 34.97
N ASN A 579 -10.46 3.56 35.43
CA ASN A 579 -9.34 2.97 34.68
C ASN A 579 -9.06 1.54 35.13
N TYR A 580 -8.65 0.70 34.18
CA TYR A 580 -8.38 -0.73 34.38
C TYR A 580 -7.17 -1.18 33.57
N ALA A 581 -6.46 -2.20 34.05
CA ALA A 581 -5.43 -2.87 33.26
C ALA A 581 -6.03 -3.39 31.95
N ASP A 582 -5.36 -3.17 30.82
CA ASP A 582 -5.72 -3.88 29.59
C ASP A 582 -5.23 -5.34 29.72
N PRO A 583 -6.13 -6.35 29.76
CA PRO A 583 -5.70 -7.74 29.96
C PRO A 583 -4.84 -8.25 28.80
N ASN A 584 -4.93 -7.61 27.63
CA ASN A 584 -4.23 -8.01 26.42
C ASN A 584 -2.90 -7.26 26.21
N SER A 585 -2.68 -6.10 26.83
CA SER A 585 -1.47 -5.28 26.65
C SER A 585 -1.03 -4.56 27.92
N CYS A 586 0.29 -4.57 28.19
CA CYS A 586 0.87 -3.82 29.30
C CYS A 586 1.07 -2.32 29.00
N SER A 587 1.19 -1.93 27.73
CA SER A 587 1.46 -0.55 27.28
C SER A 587 0.20 0.27 27.00
N THR A 588 -0.97 -0.25 27.37
CA THR A 588 -2.29 0.39 27.28
C THR A 588 -3.05 0.17 28.58
N PHE A 589 -4.08 0.97 28.81
CA PHE A 589 -5.07 0.75 29.84
C PHE A 589 -6.47 1.04 29.31
N ILE A 590 -7.48 0.45 29.94
CA ILE A 590 -8.87 0.60 29.53
C ILE A 590 -9.54 1.62 30.45
N SER A 591 -9.98 2.73 29.88
CA SER A 591 -10.81 3.72 30.55
C SER A 591 -12.28 3.44 30.22
N CYS A 592 -13.09 3.18 31.24
CA CYS A 592 -14.54 3.01 31.11
C CYS A 592 -15.28 4.32 31.40
N SER A 593 -16.27 4.67 30.57
CA SER A 593 -17.30 5.62 30.98
C SER A 593 -18.66 5.32 30.38
N GLY A 594 -19.70 5.20 31.22
CA GLY A 594 -21.06 4.89 30.79
C GLY A 594 -21.19 3.55 30.09
N LEU A 595 -20.40 2.55 30.50
CA LEU A 595 -20.17 1.26 29.82
C LEU A 595 -19.50 1.33 28.43
N VAL A 596 -19.17 2.53 27.93
CA VAL A 596 -18.35 2.68 26.71
C VAL A 596 -16.87 2.49 27.08
N THR A 597 -16.16 1.76 26.22
CA THR A 597 -14.76 1.38 26.41
C THR A 597 -13.84 2.27 25.60
N TYR A 598 -12.78 2.79 26.22
CA TYR A 598 -11.75 3.59 25.55
C TYR A 598 -10.36 3.02 25.91
N ILE A 599 -9.66 2.46 24.92
CA ILE A 599 -8.28 1.99 25.11
C ILE A 599 -7.34 3.19 25.02
N MET A 600 -6.58 3.44 26.08
CA MET A 600 -5.69 4.58 26.23
C MET A 600 -4.23 4.10 26.21
N PRO A 601 -3.35 4.65 25.36
CA PRO A 601 -1.94 4.26 25.30
C PRO A 601 -1.12 4.90 26.43
N CYS A 602 -0.13 4.16 26.92
CA CYS A 602 0.94 4.72 27.74
C CYS A 602 1.98 5.48 26.87
N PRO A 603 2.68 6.49 27.43
CA PRO A 603 3.84 7.08 26.77
C PRO A 603 4.91 6.03 26.47
N ALA A 604 5.61 6.19 25.35
CA ALA A 604 6.55 5.18 24.83
C ALA A 604 7.62 4.78 25.87
N GLY A 605 7.77 3.46 26.07
CA GLY A 605 8.66 2.87 27.07
C GLY A 605 8.01 2.58 28.43
N LEU A 606 6.78 3.03 28.66
CA LEU A 606 6.05 2.84 29.93
C LEU A 606 4.90 1.83 29.78
N VAL A 607 4.56 1.18 30.88
CA VAL A 607 3.48 0.19 31.04
C VAL A 607 2.55 0.59 32.19
N TYR A 608 1.29 0.15 32.17
CA TYR A 608 0.29 0.61 33.13
C TYR A 608 0.48 -0.01 34.52
N ASN A 609 0.75 0.83 35.51
CA ASN A 609 0.91 0.43 36.90
C ASN A 609 -0.43 0.49 37.64
N VAL A 610 -1.23 -0.58 37.51
CA VAL A 610 -2.59 -0.73 38.07
C VAL A 610 -2.69 -0.36 39.56
N LYS A 611 -1.60 -0.54 40.31
CA LYS A 611 -1.51 -0.24 41.75
C LYS A 611 -1.47 1.26 42.07
N TYR A 612 -1.09 2.09 41.11
CA TYR A 612 -0.93 3.54 41.28
C TYR A 612 -1.69 4.38 40.23
N ASP A 613 -2.36 3.75 39.28
CA ASP A 613 -3.22 4.35 38.24
C ASP A 613 -2.50 5.31 37.27
N TYR A 614 -1.26 4.96 36.87
CA TYR A 614 -0.52 5.67 35.83
C TYR A 614 0.50 4.77 35.11
N CYS A 615 1.06 5.26 34.00
CA CYS A 615 2.07 4.56 33.20
C CYS A 615 3.50 4.76 33.75
N ASP A 616 4.20 3.67 34.02
CA ASP A 616 5.48 3.60 34.74
C ASP A 616 6.47 2.68 34.00
N TRP A 617 7.76 2.66 34.36
CA TRP A 617 8.73 1.77 33.73
C TRP A 617 8.46 0.30 34.08
N SER A 618 8.68 -0.61 33.13
CA SER A 618 8.33 -2.03 33.27
C SER A 618 8.84 -2.70 34.54
N TYR A 619 10.07 -2.38 34.98
CA TYR A 619 10.66 -2.94 36.21
C TYR A 619 9.93 -2.58 37.51
N ASN A 620 9.04 -1.58 37.51
CA ASN A 620 8.18 -1.20 38.64
C ASN A 620 6.82 -1.95 38.64
N VAL A 621 6.51 -2.72 37.59
CA VAL A 621 5.23 -3.40 37.38
C VAL A 621 5.48 -4.90 37.15
N PRO A 622 5.62 -5.73 38.20
CA PRO A 622 6.11 -7.11 38.07
C PRO A 622 5.40 -8.02 37.06
N GLU A 623 4.09 -7.86 36.84
CA GLU A 623 3.35 -8.61 35.81
C GLU A 623 3.63 -8.15 34.35
N CYS A 624 4.31 -7.01 34.19
CA CYS A 624 4.72 -6.38 32.94
C CYS A 624 6.25 -6.14 32.87
N SER A 625 7.00 -6.54 33.92
CA SER A 625 8.46 -6.69 33.90
C SER A 625 8.85 -7.84 32.97
N VAL A 626 9.91 -7.63 32.19
CA VAL A 626 10.59 -8.67 31.40
C VAL A 626 12.08 -8.59 31.73
#